data_AF-A0A293LNB3-F1
#
_entry.id   AF-A0A293LNB3-F1
#
_cell.length_a   1.000
_cell.length_b   1.000
_cell.length_c   1.000
_cell.angle_alpha   90.00
_cell.angle_beta   90.00
_cell.angle_gamma   90.00
#
_symmetry.space_group_name_H-M   'P 1'
#
loop_
_entity.id
_entity.type
_entity.pdbx_description
1 polymer ?
#
loop_
_entity_poly.entity_id
_entity_poly.type
_entity_poly.pdbx_seq_one_letter_code
_entity_poly.pdbx_strand_id
1 'polypeptide(L)'
;MTTAAAWGKVSQMFAELLLIWYDDSRGLGEGVTDVRRTVANFWLLLEERQKTEGEDIPNLSLLAHTLSTYLNYPAVILATEGNHNRALYPSLTFLNSSYPCETFMLNLKTTPIAGNFDQASQSSLLILHQKGSSCQVKNVVQQ
;
A
#
# COMPACT_ATOMS: atom_id res chain seq x y z
N MET A 1 -26.94 -33.55 5.78
CA MET A 1 -27.01 -32.28 5.02
C MET A 1 -25.61 -31.95 4.55
N THR A 2 -25.32 -32.24 3.28
CA THR A 2 -24.03 -31.93 2.64
C THR A 2 -24.02 -30.47 2.20
N THR A 3 -23.17 -29.64 2.81
CA THR A 3 -22.93 -28.28 2.37
C THR A 3 -22.21 -28.31 1.02
N ALA A 4 -22.81 -27.72 -0.01
CA ALA A 4 -22.16 -27.53 -1.29
C ALA A 4 -20.96 -26.59 -1.11
N ALA A 5 -19.76 -27.03 -1.45
CA ALA A 5 -18.59 -26.18 -1.51
C ALA A 5 -18.79 -25.16 -2.65
N ALA A 6 -18.87 -23.87 -2.30
CA ALA A 6 -18.86 -22.79 -3.28
C ALA A 6 -17.42 -22.63 -3.81
N TRP A 7 -17.24 -22.75 -5.12
CA TRP A 7 -15.95 -22.56 -5.76
C TRP A 7 -15.71 -21.06 -6.00
N GLY A 8 -14.69 -20.49 -5.35
CA GLY A 8 -14.20 -19.15 -5.65
C GLY A 8 -13.06 -19.20 -6.67
N LYS A 9 -13.04 -18.26 -7.62
CA LYS A 9 -11.90 -18.03 -8.52
C LYS A 9 -11.38 -16.62 -8.32
N VAL A 10 -10.07 -16.50 -8.18
CA VAL A 10 -9.35 -15.21 -8.22
C VAL A 10 -8.54 -15.20 -9.50
N SER A 11 -8.72 -14.18 -10.33
CA SER A 11 -7.98 -14.01 -11.58
C SER A 11 -7.39 -12.61 -11.63
N GLN A 12 -6.12 -12.52 -12.01
CA GLN A 12 -5.43 -11.26 -12.27
C GLN A 12 -4.78 -11.35 -13.65
N MET A 13 -5.05 -10.35 -14.49
CA MET A 13 -4.48 -10.29 -15.83
C MET A 13 -3.09 -9.67 -15.77
N PHE A 14 -2.12 -10.34 -16.39
CA PHE A 14 -0.77 -9.83 -16.56
C PHE A 14 -0.53 -9.53 -18.04
N ALA A 15 0.26 -8.48 -18.32
CA ALA A 15 0.66 -8.13 -19.67
C ALA A 15 1.81 -9.03 -20.12
N GLU A 16 1.52 -10.29 -20.42
CA GLU A 16 2.50 -11.20 -21.02
C GLU A 16 2.30 -11.23 -22.54
N LEU A 17 3.14 -10.48 -23.26
CA LEU A 17 3.26 -10.49 -24.73
C LEU A 17 1.96 -10.18 -25.52
N LEU A 18 0.92 -9.66 -24.87
CA LEU A 18 -0.32 -9.28 -25.52
C LEU A 18 -0.15 -7.93 -26.23
N LEU A 19 0.29 -7.97 -27.48
CA LEU A 19 0.29 -6.82 -28.37
C LEU A 19 -1.14 -6.58 -28.88
N ILE A 20 -1.67 -5.38 -28.65
CA ILE A 20 -2.93 -4.94 -29.21
C ILE A 20 -2.59 -4.18 -30.49
N TRP A 21 -2.88 -4.76 -31.65
CA TRP A 21 -2.48 -4.18 -32.94
C TRP A 21 -3.43 -3.11 -33.46
N TYR A 22 -4.69 -3.14 -33.01
CA TYR A 22 -5.75 -2.29 -33.54
C TYR A 22 -6.11 -1.20 -32.53
N ASP A 23 -6.30 0.01 -33.04
CA ASP A 23 -6.85 1.15 -32.30
C ASP A 23 -8.32 0.88 -31.97
N ASP A 24 -8.75 1.26 -30.78
CA ASP A 24 -10.13 1.11 -30.32
C ASP A 24 -11.03 2.31 -30.67
N SER A 25 -10.56 3.18 -31.58
CA SER A 25 -11.26 4.37 -32.07
C SER A 25 -11.59 5.41 -30.99
N ARG A 26 -10.79 5.47 -29.92
CA ARG A 26 -10.91 6.51 -28.86
C ARG A 26 -9.97 7.70 -29.06
N GLY A 27 -9.37 7.82 -30.24
CA GLY A 27 -8.54 8.96 -30.62
C GLY A 27 -7.05 8.81 -30.28
N LEU A 28 -6.60 7.60 -29.92
CA LEU A 28 -5.17 7.29 -29.83
C LEU A 28 -4.58 7.08 -31.23
N GLY A 29 -5.31 6.40 -32.12
CA GLY A 29 -4.92 6.23 -33.52
C GLY A 29 -3.90 5.11 -33.76
N GLU A 30 -3.59 4.32 -32.73
CA GLU A 30 -2.72 3.16 -32.78
C GLU A 30 -3.08 2.14 -31.67
N GLY A 31 -2.65 0.89 -31.84
CA GLY A 31 -2.76 -0.13 -30.80
C GLY A 31 -1.54 -0.16 -29.86
N VAL A 32 -1.65 -0.83 -28.71
CA VAL A 32 -0.57 -0.99 -27.74
C VAL A 32 0.39 -2.10 -28.16
N THR A 33 1.52 -1.73 -28.78
CA THR A 33 2.53 -2.68 -29.31
C THR A 33 3.91 -2.55 -28.66
N ASP A 34 4.09 -1.63 -27.72
CA ASP A 34 5.36 -1.28 -27.09
C ASP A 34 5.61 -2.06 -25.77
N VAL A 35 5.21 -3.33 -25.73
CA VAL A 35 5.31 -4.16 -24.51
C VAL A 35 6.76 -4.29 -24.06
N ARG A 36 7.03 -3.88 -22.82
CA ARG A 36 8.29 -4.09 -22.10
C ARG A 36 8.08 -5.02 -20.92
N ARG A 37 9.13 -5.75 -20.55
CA ARG A 37 9.10 -6.61 -19.36
C ARG A 37 8.89 -5.76 -18.11
N THR A 38 7.86 -6.09 -17.34
CA THR A 38 7.56 -5.49 -16.04
C THR A 38 7.65 -6.55 -14.94
N VAL A 39 7.98 -6.14 -13.72
CA VAL A 39 7.99 -7.01 -12.55
C VAL A 39 6.84 -6.58 -11.65
N ALA A 40 5.95 -7.51 -11.31
CA ALA A 40 4.83 -7.28 -10.41
C ALA A 40 5.01 -8.13 -9.15
N ASN A 41 4.88 -7.51 -7.98
CA ASN A 41 4.93 -8.18 -6.68
C ASN A 41 3.54 -8.18 -6.06
N PHE A 42 3.12 -9.32 -5.51
CA PHE A 42 1.81 -9.46 -4.86
C PHE A 42 1.92 -10.33 -3.61
N TRP A 43 1.00 -10.11 -2.68
CA TRP A 43 0.78 -10.99 -1.54
C TRP A 43 -0.50 -11.79 -1.76
N LEU A 44 -0.43 -13.10 -1.61
CA LEU A 44 -1.60 -13.96 -1.52
C LEU A 44 -1.83 -14.27 -0.03
N LEU A 45 -2.94 -13.77 0.52
CA LEU A 45 -3.29 -13.92 1.92
C LEU A 45 -4.56 -14.76 2.06
N LEU A 46 -4.47 -15.86 2.79
CA LEU A 46 -5.61 -16.73 3.12
C LEU A 46 -5.97 -16.51 4.60
N GLU A 47 -7.22 -16.10 4.85
CA GLU A 47 -7.72 -15.79 6.19
C GLU A 47 -9.08 -16.44 6.42
N GLU A 48 -9.30 -16.94 7.64
CA GLU A 48 -10.63 -17.38 8.10
C GLU A 48 -11.48 -16.15 8.44
N ARG A 49 -12.62 -15.99 7.75
CA ARG A 49 -13.61 -14.95 8.07
C ARG A 49 -14.82 -15.53 8.77
N GLN A 50 -15.24 -14.86 9.84
CA GLN A 50 -16.55 -15.08 10.45
C GLN A 50 -17.65 -14.54 9.54
N LYS A 51 -18.71 -15.32 9.39
CA LYS A 51 -19.88 -14.91 8.62
C LYS A 51 -20.77 -14.05 9.51
N THR A 52 -20.82 -12.75 9.24
CA THR A 52 -21.76 -11.82 9.86
C THR A 52 -23.03 -11.75 9.01
N GLU A 53 -24.19 -11.70 9.67
CA GLU A 53 -25.48 -11.52 9.00
C GLU A 53 -25.72 -10.01 8.81
N GLY A 54 -25.37 -9.48 7.65
CA GLY A 54 -25.52 -8.07 7.30
C GLY A 54 -25.02 -7.73 5.89
N GLU A 55 -25.51 -6.60 5.34
CA GLU A 55 -24.94 -6.00 4.12
C GLU A 55 -23.62 -5.33 4.50
N ASP A 56 -22.54 -6.11 4.49
CA ASP A 56 -21.24 -5.67 4.96
C ASP A 56 -20.43 -4.97 3.86
N ILE A 57 -19.83 -3.84 4.21
CA ILE A 57 -18.81 -3.18 3.39
C ILE A 57 -17.56 -4.10 3.40
N PRO A 58 -16.96 -4.42 2.24
CA PRO A 58 -15.79 -5.27 2.19
C PRO A 58 -14.56 -4.53 2.74
N ASN A 59 -14.11 -4.95 3.93
CA ASN A 59 -12.94 -4.40 4.60
C ASN A 59 -11.76 -5.38 4.50
N LEU A 60 -10.54 -4.86 4.59
CA LEU A 60 -9.32 -5.69 4.72
C LEU A 60 -9.07 -6.02 6.19
N SER A 61 -8.42 -7.16 6.45
CA SER A 61 -7.89 -7.43 7.79
C SER A 61 -6.73 -6.50 8.13
N LEU A 62 -6.36 -6.46 9.41
CA LEU A 62 -5.18 -5.71 9.85
C LEU A 62 -3.91 -6.20 9.15
N LEU A 63 -3.73 -7.51 9.00
CA LEU A 63 -2.57 -8.10 8.33
C LEU A 63 -2.54 -7.76 6.84
N ALA A 64 -3.67 -7.84 6.14
CA ALA A 64 -3.79 -7.43 4.75
C ALA A 64 -3.42 -5.95 4.54
N HIS A 65 -3.86 -5.06 5.45
CA HIS A 65 -3.47 -3.66 5.44
C HIS A 65 -1.95 -3.46 5.62
N THR A 66 -1.32 -4.21 6.53
CA THR A 66 0.14 -4.15 6.75
C THR A 66 0.91 -4.63 5.53
N LEU A 67 0.54 -5.77 4.96
CA LEU A 67 1.17 -6.33 3.76
C LEU A 67 1.02 -5.41 2.54
N SER A 68 -0.17 -4.82 2.37
CA SER A 68 -0.40 -3.81 1.33
C SER A 68 0.47 -2.56 1.54
N THR A 69 0.64 -2.13 2.78
CA THR A 69 1.52 -0.99 3.09
C THR A 69 2.98 -1.30 2.76
N TYR A 70 3.45 -2.52 3.06
CA TYR A 70 4.80 -2.95 2.75
C TYR A 70 5.09 -3.01 1.24
N LEU A 71 4.10 -3.40 0.42
CA LEU A 71 4.25 -3.36 -1.05
C LEU A 71 4.31 -1.95 -1.61
N ASN A 72 3.46 -1.05 -1.11
CA ASN A 72 3.34 0.31 -1.64
C ASN A 72 4.40 1.27 -1.10
N TYR A 73 4.91 1.03 0.11
CA TYR A 73 5.85 1.91 0.82
C TYR A 73 7.02 1.09 1.40
N PRO A 74 7.91 0.55 0.55
CA PRO A 74 9.06 -0.22 1.00
C PRO A 74 10.07 0.66 1.76
N ALA A 75 10.89 0.03 2.59
CA ALA A 75 11.96 0.72 3.30
C ALA A 75 12.99 1.29 2.31
N VAL A 76 13.35 2.56 2.50
CA VAL A 76 14.39 3.23 1.71
C VAL A 76 15.76 2.85 2.27
N ILE A 77 16.56 2.15 1.47
CA ILE A 77 17.93 1.78 1.82
C ILE A 77 18.86 2.88 1.33
N LEU A 78 19.56 3.55 2.24
CA LEU A 78 20.57 4.55 1.93
C LEU A 78 21.96 3.94 2.13
N ALA A 79 22.71 3.77 1.05
CA ALA A 79 24.10 3.34 1.09
C ALA A 79 25.02 4.57 1.11
N THR A 80 26.06 4.53 1.95
CA THR A 80 27.11 5.56 2.01
C THR A 80 28.44 4.93 1.63
N GLU A 81 29.27 5.69 0.90
CA GLU A 81 30.64 5.27 0.63
C GLU A 81 31.49 5.47 1.90
N GLY A 82 32.19 4.42 2.31
CA GLY A 82 32.78 4.24 3.65
C GLY A 82 34.02 5.07 3.96
N ASN A 83 34.21 6.23 3.33
CA ASN A 83 35.41 7.06 3.54
C ASN A 83 35.26 8.13 4.63
N HIS A 84 34.18 8.06 5.41
CA HIS A 84 33.94 9.00 6.50
C HIS A 84 33.68 8.23 7.79
N ASN A 85 34.57 8.37 8.77
CA ASN A 85 34.37 7.97 10.17
C ASN A 85 33.27 8.84 10.81
N ARG A 86 32.04 8.77 10.31
CA ARG A 86 30.87 9.42 10.91
C ARG A 86 30.23 8.43 11.88
N ALA A 87 30.09 8.84 13.14
CA ALA A 87 29.31 8.09 14.10
C ALA A 87 27.86 8.03 13.60
N LEU A 88 27.40 6.84 13.23
CA LEU A 88 26.01 6.60 12.87
C LEU A 88 25.22 6.35 14.15
N TYR A 89 24.09 7.03 14.28
CA TYR A 89 23.12 6.69 15.32
C TYR A 89 22.35 5.44 14.88
N PRO A 90 22.19 4.43 15.75
CA PRO A 90 21.54 3.16 15.38
C PRO A 90 20.05 3.32 15.11
N SER A 91 19.41 4.36 15.67
CA SER A 91 18.01 4.66 15.45
C SER A 91 17.73 6.15 15.65
N LEU A 92 16.69 6.64 14.99
CA LEU A 92 16.15 7.98 15.16
C LEU A 92 14.62 7.85 15.20
N THR A 93 14.00 8.32 16.29
CA THR A 93 12.54 8.42 16.40
C THR A 93 12.15 9.88 16.57
N PHE A 94 11.12 10.30 15.84
CA PHE A 94 10.53 11.64 15.96
C PHE A 94 9.30 11.65 16.88
N LEU A 95 8.93 10.50 17.44
CA LEU A 95 7.75 10.33 18.26
C LEU A 95 8.15 9.80 19.63
N ASN A 96 7.49 10.31 20.67
CA ASN A 96 7.66 9.82 22.04
C ASN A 96 6.99 8.44 22.24
N SER A 97 6.01 8.09 21.41
CA SER A 97 5.30 6.81 21.44
C SER A 97 4.91 6.36 20.04
N SER A 98 4.75 5.04 19.87
CA SER A 98 4.27 4.46 18.62
C SER A 98 2.81 4.86 18.34
N TYR A 99 2.48 5.09 17.06
CA TYR A 99 1.10 5.30 16.64
C TYR A 99 0.26 4.01 16.72
N PRO A 100 -1.07 4.11 16.84
CA PRO A 100 -1.97 2.95 16.73
C PRO A 100 -1.82 2.24 15.38
N CYS A 101 -1.92 0.91 15.36
CA CYS A 101 -1.75 0.08 14.16
C CYS A 101 -2.74 0.39 13.03
N GLU A 102 -3.88 1.00 13.36
CA GLU A 102 -4.93 1.36 12.40
C GLU A 102 -4.68 2.71 11.74
N THR A 103 -3.76 3.52 12.25
CA THR A 103 -3.47 4.84 11.69
C THR A 103 -2.32 4.75 10.69
N PHE A 104 -2.48 5.40 9.54
CA PHE A 104 -1.47 5.49 8.50
C PHE A 104 -1.14 6.94 8.18
N MET A 105 0.14 7.29 8.18
CA MET A 105 0.61 8.61 7.78
C MET A 105 0.67 8.69 6.26
N LEU A 106 -0.28 9.40 5.64
CA LEU A 106 -0.33 9.59 4.20
C LEU A 106 0.67 10.64 3.72
N ASN A 107 0.85 11.70 4.51
CA ASN A 107 1.71 12.79 4.11
C ASN A 107 2.24 13.56 5.32
N LEU A 108 3.49 14.00 5.23
CA LEU A 108 4.07 15.00 6.12
C LEU A 108 4.88 15.95 5.24
N LYS A 109 4.45 17.22 5.16
CA LYS A 109 5.15 18.23 4.37
C LYS A 109 5.19 19.57 5.10
N THR A 110 6.27 20.30 4.94
CA THR A 110 6.35 21.70 5.38
C THR A 110 5.48 22.56 4.47
N THR A 111 4.67 23.46 5.05
CA THR A 111 3.81 24.36 4.28
C THR A 111 4.61 25.59 3.83
N PRO A 112 4.26 26.21 2.69
CA PRO A 112 4.95 27.41 2.22
C PRO A 112 4.52 28.67 2.99
N ILE A 113 5.31 29.74 2.87
CA ILE A 113 4.96 31.06 3.39
C ILE A 113 3.89 31.71 2.50
N ALA A 114 2.91 32.39 3.11
CA ALA A 114 1.87 33.10 2.36
C ALA A 114 2.49 34.19 1.45
N GLY A 115 2.23 34.12 0.15
CA GLY A 115 2.77 35.04 -0.85
C GLY A 115 4.17 34.68 -1.37
N ASN A 116 4.82 33.65 -0.84
CA ASN A 116 6.07 33.11 -1.38
C ASN A 116 6.11 31.58 -1.29
N PHE A 117 5.73 30.91 -2.38
CA PHE A 117 5.65 29.45 -2.46
C PHE A 117 7.00 28.74 -2.55
N ASP A 118 8.10 29.48 -2.77
CA ASP A 118 9.45 28.93 -2.87
C ASP A 118 10.14 28.80 -1.51
N GLN A 119 9.57 29.38 -0.45
CA GLN A 119 10.14 29.36 0.90
C GLN A 119 9.30 28.51 1.86
N ALA A 120 9.99 27.62 2.57
CA ALA A 120 9.39 26.78 3.61
C ALA A 120 9.04 27.61 4.85
N SER A 121 7.84 27.42 5.38
CA SER A 121 7.39 28.05 6.64
C SER A 121 7.84 27.26 7.87
N GLN A 122 7.51 27.77 9.06
CA GLN A 122 7.70 27.09 10.34
C GLN A 122 6.55 26.15 10.70
N SER A 123 5.63 25.87 9.77
CA SER A 123 4.49 24.98 9.99
C SER A 123 4.53 23.80 9.02
N SER A 124 3.95 22.67 9.44
CA SER A 124 3.86 21.46 8.61
C SER A 124 2.43 20.96 8.58
N LEU A 125 2.08 20.31 7.49
CA LEU A 125 0.83 19.59 7.30
C LEU A 125 1.11 18.10 7.43
N LEU A 126 0.49 17.49 8.44
CA LEU A 126 0.45 16.05 8.65
C LEU A 126 -0.94 15.55 8.26
N ILE A 127 -1.01 14.58 7.35
CA ILE A 127 -2.26 13.92 6.96
C ILE A 127 -2.22 12.48 7.48
N LEU A 128 -3.14 12.17 8.38
CA LEU A 128 -3.33 10.84 8.95
C LEU A 128 -4.62 10.24 8.40
N HIS A 129 -4.58 8.94 8.13
CA HIS A 129 -5.73 8.16 7.68
C HIS A 129 -5.96 6.98 8.61
N GLN A 130 -7.17 6.84 9.13
CA GLN A 130 -7.57 5.69 9.92
C GLN A 130 -8.08 4.60 8.99
N LYS A 131 -7.39 3.47 8.95
CA LYS A 131 -7.77 2.27 8.20
C LYS A 131 -8.89 1.56 8.94
N GLY A 132 -9.98 1.23 8.24
CA GLY A 132 -11.04 0.39 8.79
C GLY A 132 -10.67 -1.09 8.70
N SER A 133 -10.15 -1.66 9.79
CA SER A 133 -9.81 -3.08 9.86
C SER A 133 -11.06 -3.95 10.03
N SER A 134 -11.08 -5.14 9.42
CA SER A 134 -12.21 -6.07 9.57
C SER A 134 -12.16 -6.81 10.90
N CYS A 135 -13.23 -6.68 11.70
CA CYS A 135 -13.45 -7.47 12.92
C CYS A 135 -13.88 -8.92 12.64
N GLN A 136 -14.14 -9.27 11.37
CA GLN A 136 -14.58 -10.62 10.98
C GLN A 136 -13.43 -11.61 10.92
N VAL A 137 -12.19 -11.12 10.88
CA VAL A 137 -11.00 -11.97 10.86
C VAL A 137 -10.51 -12.14 12.29
N LYS A 138 -10.39 -13.39 12.74
CA LYS A 138 -9.79 -13.66 14.05
C LYS A 138 -8.34 -13.16 14.07
N ASN A 139 -7.99 -12.34 15.05
CA ASN A 139 -6.61 -11.92 15.24
C ASN A 139 -5.77 -13.14 15.66
N VAL A 140 -4.80 -13.51 14.83
CA VAL A 140 -3.85 -14.61 15.12
C VAL A 140 -2.81 -14.19 16.19
N VAL A 141 -2.70 -12.88 16.48
CA VAL A 141 -1.79 -12.34 17.50
C VAL A 141 -2.46 -12.38 18.89
N GLN A 142 -2.67 -13.58 19.41
CA GLN A 142 -2.89 -13.84 20.84
C GLN A 142 -2.08 -15.09 21.22
N GLN A 143 -0.77 -14.91 21.37
CA GLN A 143 0.10 -15.74 22.20
C GLN A 143 1.09 -14.83 22.92
#